data_AF-A0A968BNR9-F1
#
_entry.id   AF-A0A968BNR9-F1
#
_cell.length_a   1.000
_cell.length_b   1.000
_cell.length_c   1.000
_cell.angle_alpha   90.00
_cell.angle_beta   90.00
_cell.angle_gamma   90.00
#
_symmetry.space_group_name_H-M   'P 1'
#
loop_
_entity.id
_entity.type
_entity.pdbx_description
1 polymer ?
#
loop_
_entity_poly.entity_id
_entity_poly.type
_entity_poly.pdbx_seq_one_letter_code
_entity_poly.pdbx_strand_id
1 'polypeptide(L)' 'MPDLVCYCFEYSAEHIREDVRANNGRSTILERIVATKRAGECQCAATHPEGR' A
#
# COMPACT_ATOMS: atom_id res chain seq x y z
N MET A 1 -9.24 7.20 -12.63
CA MET A 1 -9.26 6.02 -11.73
C MET A 1 -8.21 6.28 -10.66
N PRO A 2 -8.46 6.01 -9.37
CA PRO A 2 -7.42 6.24 -8.37
C PRO A 2 -6.23 5.34 -8.67
N ASP A 3 -5.03 5.94 -8.76
CA ASP A 3 -3.78 5.21 -8.90
C ASP A 3 -3.46 4.53 -7.57
N LEU A 4 -4.09 3.37 -7.38
CA LEU A 4 -3.89 2.52 -6.20
C LEU A 4 -2.48 1.93 -6.26
N VAL A 5 -1.74 2.17 -5.19
CA VAL A 5 -0.41 1.59 -4.97
C VAL A 5 -0.53 0.21 -4.33
N CYS A 6 -1.55 0.00 -3.51
CA CYS A 6 -1.84 -1.31 -2.93
C CYS A 6 -3.33 -1.63 -3.06
N TYR A 7 -3.64 -2.65 -3.85
CA TYR A 7 -5.00 -3.14 -4.04
C TYR A 7 -5.48 -4.04 -2.89
N CYS A 8 -4.57 -4.67 -2.13
CA CYS A 8 -4.93 -5.44 -0.92
C CYS A 8 -5.57 -4.53 0.17
N PHE A 9 -5.21 -3.24 0.20
CA PHE A 9 -5.62 -2.30 1.25
C PHE A 9 -6.21 -0.99 0.71
N GLU A 10 -6.41 -0.90 -0.61
CA GLU A 10 -6.95 0.29 -1.30
C GLU A 10 -6.18 1.59 -1.00
N TYR A 11 -4.86 1.50 -0.81
CA TYR A 11 -4.02 2.67 -0.62
C TYR A 11 -3.66 3.31 -1.95
N SER A 12 -3.98 4.60 -2.10
CA SER A 12 -3.55 5.42 -3.22
C SER A 12 -2.18 6.06 -2.96
N ALA A 13 -1.56 6.59 -4.02
CA ALA A 13 -0.36 7.40 -3.87
C ALA A 13 -0.58 8.66 -3.00
N GLU A 14 -1.82 9.17 -2.95
CA GLU A 14 -2.18 10.31 -2.10
C GLU A 14 -2.23 9.91 -0.62
N HIS A 15 -2.85 8.78 -0.27
CA HIS A 15 -2.84 8.27 1.10
C HIS A 15 -1.41 8.13 1.64
N ILE A 16 -0.48 7.59 0.83
CA ILE A 16 0.93 7.46 1.21
C ILE A 16 1.57 8.84 1.41
N ARG A 17 1.30 9.81 0.53
CA ARG A 17 1.84 11.17 0.63
C ARG A 17 1.33 11.89 1.89
N GLU A 18 0.06 11.76 2.21
CA GLU A 18 -0.55 12.32 3.42
C GLU A 18 0.02 11.68 4.68
N ASP A 19 0.14 10.35 4.69
CA ASP A 19 0.74 9.60 5.78
C ASP A 19 2.19 10.03 6.04
N VAL A 20 3.01 10.20 5.00
CA VAL A 20 4.38 10.74 5.11
C VAL A 20 4.39 12.14 5.73
N ARG A 21 3.50 13.02 5.28
CA ARG A 21 3.40 14.40 5.80
C ARG A 21 2.98 14.40 7.27
N ALA A 22 2.03 13.54 7.64
CA ALA A 22 1.52 13.43 9.00
C ALA A 22 2.53 12.81 9.98
N ASN A 23 3.39 11.89 9.49
CA ASN A 23 4.32 11.13 10.32
C ASN A 23 5.78 11.60 10.17
N ASN A 24 5.99 12.91 10.04
CA ASN A 24 7.32 13.54 10.01
C ASN A 24 8.29 12.92 8.98
N GLY A 25 7.79 12.58 7.79
CA GLY A 25 8.60 12.01 6.71
C GLY A 25 8.64 10.47 6.68
N ARG A 26 8.02 9.79 7.65
CA ARG A 26 7.92 8.32 7.70
C ARG A 26 6.58 7.86 7.14
N SER A 27 6.54 6.78 6.34
CA SER A 27 5.25 6.21 5.92
C SER A 27 4.91 4.95 6.70
N THR A 28 3.92 5.04 7.58
CA THR A 28 3.36 3.88 8.28
C THR A 28 2.58 2.97 7.34
N ILE A 29 1.95 3.54 6.30
CA ILE A 29 1.24 2.79 5.26
C ILE A 29 2.22 1.93 4.47
N LEU A 30 3.35 2.50 4.03
CA LEU A 30 4.35 1.76 3.27
C LEU A 30 4.96 0.63 4.10
N GLU A 31 5.24 0.88 5.38
CA GLU A 31 5.72 -0.13 6.32
C GLU A 31 4.74 -1.29 6.47
N ARG A 32 3.45 -0.99 6.63
CA ARG A 32 2.40 -2.00 6.69
C ARG A 32 2.34 -2.85 5.42
N ILE A 33 2.34 -2.20 4.24
CA ILE A 33 2.32 -2.90 2.95
C ILE A 33 3.52 -3.86 2.83
N VAL A 34 4.73 -3.38 3.16
CA VAL A 34 5.95 -4.19 3.10
C VAL A 34 5.91 -5.34 4.11
N ALA A 35 5.44 -5.11 5.33
CA ALA A 35 5.34 -6.14 6.36
C ALA A 35 4.36 -7.24 5.95
N THR A 36 3.15 -6.90 5.51
CA THR A 36 2.16 -7.87 5.02
C THR A 36 2.67 -8.62 3.79
N LYS A 37 3.31 -7.94 2.84
CA LYS A 37 3.89 -8.59 1.66
C LYS A 37 4.97 -9.61 2.05
N ARG A 38 5.84 -9.27 3.02
CA ARG A 38 6.86 -10.19 3.55
C ARG A 38 6.26 -11.38 4.31
N ALA A 39 5.14 -11.17 5.01
CA ALA A 39 4.41 -12.24 5.69
C ALA A 39 3.69 -13.20 4.72
N GLY A 40 3.61 -12.87 3.43
CA GLY A 40 2.90 -13.67 2.44
C GLY A 40 1.37 -13.54 2.52
N GLU A 41 0.87 -12.53 3.25
CA GLU A 41 -0.55 -12.33 3.52
C GLU A 41 -1.26 -11.47 2.46
N CYS A 42 -0.52 -10.86 1.52
CA CYS A 42 -1.15 -10.05 0.48
C CYS A 42 -1.81 -10.94 -0.57
N GLN A 43 -3.03 -10.57 -0.94
CA GLN A 43 -3.80 -11.23 -1.98
C GLN A 43 -3.58 -10.61 -3.37
N CYS A 44 -2.37 -10.09 -3.66
CA CYS A 44 -2.06 -9.41 -4.92
C CYS A 44 -2.46 -10.23 -6.16
N ALA A 45 -2.28 -11.55 -6.13
CA ALA A 45 -2.65 -12.44 -7.23
C ALA A 45 -4.15 -12.42 -7.57
N ALA A 46 -5.01 -12.09 -6.60
CA ALA A 46 -6.47 -12.04 -6.77
C ALA A 46 -7.00 -10.60 -6.89
N THR A 47 -6.37 -9.63 -6.22
CA THR A 47 -6.90 -8.25 -6.11
C THR A 47 -6.19 -7.25 -7.02
N HIS A 48 -4.94 -7.49 -7.41
CA HIS A 48 -4.20 -6.60 -8.30
C HIS A 48 -4.56 -6.93 -9.76
N PRO A 49 -4.90 -5.94 -10.61
CA PRO A 49 -5.27 -6.18 -12.01
C PRO A 49 -4.14 -6.86 -12.82
N GLU A 50 -2.89 -6.65 -12.43
CA GLU A 50 -1.72 -7.32 -13.02
C GLU A 50 -1.22 -8.55 -12.24
N GLY A 51 -1.86 -8.87 -11.11
CA GLY A 51 -1.55 -10.02 -10.26
C GLY A 51 -0.21 -9.98 -9.50
N ARG A 52 0.44 -8.81 -9.33
CA ARG A 52 1.80 -8.68 -8.77
C ARG A 52 2.01 -7.41 -7.96
#